data_AF-A0A455U2Q9-F1
#
_entry.id   AF-A0A455U2Q9-F1
#
_cell.length_a   1.000
_cell.length_b   1.000
_cell.length_c   1.000
_cell.angle_alpha   90.00
_cell.angle_beta   90.00
_cell.angle_gamma   90.00
#
_symmetry.space_group_name_H-M   'P 1'
#
loop_
_entity.id
_entity.type
_entity.pdbx_description
1 polymer ?
#
loop_
_entity_poly.entity_id
_entity_poly.type
_entity_poly.pdbx_seq_one_letter_code
_entity_poly.pdbx_strand_id
1 'polypeptide(L)'
;MLAFLKEPDPPKGLKDAWGKLPIFKQVLSMGPKNVKHAPVQEVVYEDDEVDLGLLPIQHCWPGDAGPLVTWPLVITKGPLKARQNLGIYRQQKLPRTA
;
A
#
# COMPACT_ATOMS: atom_id res chain seq x y z
N MET A 1 5.84 9.01 -18.30
CA MET A 1 5.20 7.71 -18.00
C MET A 1 3.86 7.83 -17.27
N LEU A 2 3.74 8.62 -16.20
CA LEU A 2 2.44 8.78 -15.51
C LEU A 2 1.35 9.43 -16.38
N ALA A 3 1.71 10.42 -17.20
CA ALA A 3 0.78 11.05 -18.14
C ALA A 3 0.18 10.05 -19.16
N PHE A 4 0.99 9.11 -19.65
CA PHE A 4 0.56 8.08 -20.60
C PHE A 4 -0.44 7.08 -19.98
N LEU A 5 -0.32 6.80 -18.68
CA LEU A 5 -1.28 5.96 -17.94
C LEU A 5 -2.59 6.71 -17.64
N LYS A 6 -2.55 8.04 -17.58
CA LYS A 6 -3.71 8.88 -17.29
C LYS A 6 -4.63 9.00 -18.51
N GLU A 7 -4.04 9.25 -19.69
CA GLU A 7 -4.74 9.40 -20.96
C GLU A 7 -3.92 8.73 -22.07
N PRO A 8 -4.22 7.48 -22.45
CA PRO A 8 -3.53 6.84 -23.57
C PRO A 8 -4.01 7.43 -24.90
N ASP A 9 -3.08 7.89 -25.74
CA ASP A 9 -3.40 8.35 -27.09
C ASP A 9 -3.97 7.18 -27.94
N PRO A 10 -5.18 7.33 -28.53
CA PRO A 10 -5.75 6.30 -29.39
C PRO A 10 -4.81 5.99 -30.56
N PRO A 11 -4.69 4.71 -30.96
CA PRO A 11 -3.79 4.33 -32.03
C PRO A 11 -4.22 4.99 -33.34
N LYS A 12 -3.27 5.64 -34.04
CA LYS A 12 -3.54 6.35 -35.30
C LYS A 12 -3.66 5.40 -36.51
N GLY A 13 -3.53 4.08 -36.30
CA GLY A 13 -3.69 3.03 -37.33
C GLY A 13 -3.19 1.65 -36.88
N LEU A 14 -3.32 0.65 -37.76
CA LEU A 14 -2.93 -0.75 -37.50
C LEU A 14 -1.43 -0.90 -37.16
N LYS A 15 -0.53 -0.24 -37.91
CA LYS A 15 0.92 -0.29 -37.64
C LYS A 15 1.29 0.28 -36.26
N ASP A 16 0.58 1.34 -35.85
CA ASP A 16 0.74 1.96 -34.52
C ASP A 16 0.19 1.05 -33.41
N ALA A 17 -0.93 0.36 -33.66
CA ALA A 17 -1.50 -0.62 -32.72
C ALA A 17 -0.55 -1.81 -32.46
N TRP A 18 0.11 -2.34 -33.51
CA TRP A 18 1.13 -3.38 -33.35
C TRP A 18 2.35 -2.90 -32.57
N GLY A 19 2.77 -1.64 -32.78
CA GLY A 19 3.85 -1.01 -32.02
C GLY A 19 3.52 -0.78 -30.54
N LYS A 20 2.24 -0.54 -30.21
CA LYS A 20 1.76 -0.27 -28.83
C LYS A 20 1.38 -1.54 -28.06
N LEU A 21 1.23 -2.69 -28.72
CA LEU A 21 0.86 -3.96 -28.10
C LEU A 21 1.80 -4.43 -26.96
N PRO A 22 3.13 -4.31 -27.05
CA PRO A 22 4.04 -4.69 -25.96
C PRO A 22 3.84 -3.85 -24.70
N ILE A 23 3.60 -2.54 -24.86
CA ILE A 23 3.35 -1.61 -23.75
C ILE A 23 2.06 -1.97 -23.04
N PHE A 24 1.01 -2.32 -23.79
CA PHE A 24 -0.27 -2.73 -23.23
C PHE A 24 -0.15 -4.02 -22.40
N LYS A 25 0.63 -5.00 -22.87
CA LYS A 25 0.95 -6.22 -22.10
C LYS A 25 1.67 -5.88 -20.78
N GLN A 26 2.60 -4.94 -20.83
CA GLN A 26 3.35 -4.52 -19.64
C GLN A 26 2.43 -3.87 -18.60
N VAL A 27 1.49 -3.01 -19.02
CA VAL A 27 0.48 -2.39 -18.14
C VAL A 27 -0.41 -3.45 -17.49
N LEU A 28 -0.85 -4.45 -18.24
CA LEU A 28 -1.66 -5.56 -17.70
C LEU A 28 -0.89 -6.40 -16.66
N SER A 29 0.45 -6.47 -16.74
CA SER A 29 1.28 -7.19 -15.77
C SER A 29 1.67 -6.40 -14.51
N MET A 30 1.27 -5.12 -14.37
CA MET A 30 1.65 -4.27 -13.23
C MET A 30 0.86 -4.55 -11.94
N GLY A 31 -0.14 -5.43 -11.97
CA GLY A 31 -0.92 -5.77 -10.78
C GLY A 31 -0.09 -6.54 -9.73
N PRO A 32 -0.46 -6.44 -8.44
CA PRO A 32 0.20 -7.22 -7.40
C PRO A 32 -0.02 -8.72 -7.62
N LYS A 33 1.01 -9.52 -7.35
CA LYS A 33 0.90 -10.98 -7.32
C LYS A 33 0.38 -11.42 -5.96
N ASN A 34 -0.73 -12.14 -5.93
CA ASN A 34 -1.24 -12.76 -4.70
C ASN A 34 -0.42 -14.02 -4.38
N VAL A 35 0.03 -14.13 -3.13
CA VAL A 35 0.77 -15.29 -2.59
C VAL A 35 0.08 -15.79 -1.33
N LYS A 36 0.17 -17.10 -1.07
CA LYS A 36 -0.42 -17.70 0.14
C LYS A 36 0.46 -17.57 1.39
N HIS A 37 1.77 -17.53 1.19
CA HIS A 37 2.77 -17.42 2.25
C HIS A 37 3.75 -16.29 1.90
N ALA A 38 4.01 -15.40 2.85
CA ALA A 38 4.96 -14.31 2.74
C ALA A 38 5.79 -14.19 4.02
N PRO A 39 7.05 -13.70 3.96
CA PRO A 39 7.92 -13.56 5.15
C PRO A 39 7.30 -12.72 6.28
N VAL A 40 6.44 -11.76 5.94
CA VAL A 40 5.71 -10.94 6.93
C VAL A 40 4.74 -11.75 7.82
N GLN A 41 4.48 -13.02 7.49
CA GLN A 41 3.60 -13.93 8.22
C GLN A 41 4.36 -14.93 9.10
N GLU A 42 5.69 -14.83 9.23
CA GLU A 42 6.51 -15.79 10.01
C GLU A 42 6.26 -15.70 11.53
N VAL A 43 5.97 -14.51 12.04
CA VAL A 43 5.63 -14.27 13.45
C VAL A 43 4.32 -13.51 13.50
N VAL A 44 3.31 -14.11 14.12
CA VAL A 44 1.95 -13.54 14.22
C VAL A 44 1.56 -13.48 15.69
N TYR A 45 1.11 -12.30 16.12
CA TYR A 45 0.50 -12.08 17.43
C TYR A 45 -0.98 -11.76 17.19
N GLU A 46 -1.89 -12.47 17.86
CA GLU A 46 -3.34 -12.29 17.70
C GLU A 46 -3.99 -11.94 19.05
N ASP A 47 -5.14 -11.28 19.00
CA ASP A 47 -5.97 -10.94 20.16
C ASP A 47 -5.19 -10.30 21.33
N ASP A 48 -5.08 -11.02 22.45
CA ASP A 48 -4.44 -10.56 23.67
C ASP A 48 -2.90 -10.55 23.60
N GLU A 49 -2.33 -11.25 22.63
CA GLU A 49 -0.88 -11.26 22.40
C GLU A 49 -0.40 -9.99 21.67
N VAL A 50 -1.33 -9.18 21.13
CA VAL A 50 -0.99 -7.95 20.41
C VAL A 50 -0.49 -6.86 21.37
N ASP A 51 0.82 -6.65 21.39
CA ASP A 51 1.43 -5.55 22.12
C ASP A 51 2.25 -4.61 21.21
N LEU A 52 1.74 -3.39 21.01
CA LEU A 52 2.46 -2.32 20.31
C LEU A 52 3.70 -1.81 21.08
N GLY A 53 3.90 -2.25 22.33
CA GLY A 53 5.12 -2.11 23.13
C GLY A 53 6.33 -2.84 22.55
N LEU A 54 6.09 -3.94 21.82
CA LEU A 54 7.16 -4.74 21.22
C LEU A 54 7.82 -4.03 20.03
N LEU A 55 7.12 -3.07 19.42
CA LEU A 55 7.65 -2.27 18.32
C LEU A 55 8.41 -1.06 18.85
N PRO A 56 9.61 -0.75 18.32
CA PRO A 56 10.39 0.42 18.72
C PRO A 56 9.84 1.71 18.08
N ILE A 57 8.58 2.03 18.37
CA ILE A 57 7.90 3.22 17.86
C ILE A 57 8.55 4.45 18.49
N GLN A 58 9.03 5.36 17.66
CA GLN A 58 9.83 6.50 18.09
C GLN A 58 8.97 7.62 18.67
N HIS A 59 9.52 8.32 19.66
CA HIS A 59 9.05 9.63 20.10
C HIS A 59 9.91 10.69 19.40
N CYS A 60 9.34 11.38 18.42
CA CYS A 60 10.13 12.16 17.46
C CYS A 60 10.71 13.43 18.07
N TRP A 61 9.95 14.14 18.92
CA TRP A 61 10.35 15.42 19.50
C TRP A 61 10.00 15.55 20.98
N PRO A 62 10.78 16.33 21.75
CA PRO A 62 10.37 16.77 23.08
C PRO A 62 9.01 17.46 23.03
N GLY A 63 8.05 16.98 23.82
CA GLY A 63 6.69 17.54 23.88
C GLY A 63 5.66 16.90 22.96
N ASP A 64 6.03 15.95 22.08
CA ASP A 64 5.01 15.17 21.36
C ASP A 64 4.12 14.42 22.34
N ALA A 65 2.84 14.29 22.01
CA ALA A 65 1.83 13.64 22.87
C ALA A 65 2.09 12.14 23.10
N GLY A 66 2.99 11.53 22.32
CA GLY A 66 3.45 10.16 22.51
C GLY A 66 4.17 9.61 21.26
N PRO A 67 4.56 8.33 21.30
CA PRO A 67 5.21 7.67 20.16
C PRO A 67 4.34 7.68 18.90
N LEU A 68 4.98 7.81 17.73
CA LEU A 68 4.30 7.97 16.44
C LEU A 68 4.86 7.01 15.38
N VAL A 69 3.98 6.26 14.72
CA VAL A 69 4.33 5.55 13.48
C VAL A 69 4.32 6.57 12.33
N THR A 70 5.49 6.79 11.72
CA THR A 70 5.73 7.90 10.78
C THR A 70 5.60 7.52 9.30
N TRP A 71 5.88 6.27 8.95
CA TRP A 71 5.85 5.78 7.56
C TRP A 71 4.98 4.52 7.34
N PRO A 72 3.76 4.42 7.91
CA PRO A 72 2.91 3.27 7.61
C PRO A 72 2.34 3.40 6.19
N LEU A 73 2.30 2.28 5.45
CA LEU A 73 1.44 2.16 4.28
C LEU A 73 0.08 1.64 4.73
N VAL A 74 -0.83 2.55 5.04
CA VAL A 74 -2.19 2.21 5.46
C VAL A 74 -2.99 1.79 4.23
N ILE A 75 -3.50 0.56 4.27
CA ILE A 75 -4.28 -0.03 3.18
C ILE A 75 -5.76 0.02 3.54
N THR A 76 -6.58 0.62 2.69
CA THR A 76 -8.05 0.63 2.85
C THR A 76 -8.75 0.13 1.59
N LYS A 77 -9.95 -0.44 1.75
CA LYS A 77 -10.81 -0.86 0.65
C LYS A 77 -12.24 -0.40 0.92
N GLY A 78 -12.80 0.39 0.01
CA GLY A 78 -14.18 0.84 0.12
C GLY A 78 -15.17 -0.30 -0.12
N PRO A 79 -16.39 -0.24 0.44
CA PRO A 79 -17.37 -1.34 0.33
C PRO A 79 -17.90 -1.53 -1.09
N LEU A 80 -17.86 -0.48 -1.93
CA LEU A 80 -18.47 -0.46 -3.27
C LEU A 80 -17.49 -0.74 -4.41
N LYS A 81 -16.17 -0.71 -4.16
CA LYS A 81 -15.15 -0.81 -5.21
C LYS A 81 -14.08 -1.83 -4.83
N ALA A 82 -13.64 -2.61 -5.81
CA ALA A 82 -12.62 -3.64 -5.61
C ALA A 82 -11.21 -3.04 -5.36
N ARG A 83 -10.95 -1.82 -5.81
CA ARG A 83 -9.67 -1.12 -5.68
C ARG A 83 -9.30 -0.88 -4.21
N GLN A 84 -8.03 -1.12 -3.88
CA GLN A 84 -7.40 -0.72 -2.62
C GLN A 84 -6.80 0.69 -2.74
N ASN A 85 -6.76 1.42 -1.63
CA ASN A 85 -6.06 2.67 -1.48
C ASN A 85 -4.87 2.48 -0.54
N LEU A 86 -3.72 3.02 -0.90
CA LEU A 86 -2.54 3.08 -0.04
C LEU A 86 -2.28 4.54 0.31
N GLY A 87 -2.08 4.82 1.59
CA GLY A 87 -1.78 6.16 2.07
C GLY A 87 -0.81 6.13 3.24
N ILE A 88 -0.02 7.19 3.36
CA ILE A 88 0.83 7.41 4.53
C ILE A 88 0.06 8.32 5.47
N TYR A 89 -0.34 7.78 6.62
CA TYR A 89 -1.04 8.51 7.66
C TYR A 89 -0.30 8.30 8.98
N ARG A 90 0.02 9.38 9.69
CA ARG A 90 0.63 9.31 11.01
C ARG A 90 -0.28 8.55 12.00
N GLN A 91 0.26 7.62 12.77
CA GLN A 91 -0.52 6.86 13.77
C GLN A 91 0.12 7.04 15.14
N GLN A 92 -0.57 7.76 16.03
CA GLN A 92 -0.11 7.94 17.41
C GLN A 92 -0.42 6.69 18.22
N LYS A 93 0.59 6.18 18.93
CA LYS A 93 0.41 5.07 19.87
C LYS A 93 -0.41 5.56 21.06
N LEU A 94 -1.58 4.96 21.25
CA LEU A 94 -2.41 5.16 22.42
C LEU A 94 -2.14 4.05 23.46
N PRO A 95 -2.42 4.29 24.75
CA PRO A 95 -2.41 3.23 25.76
C PRO A 95 -3.38 2.10 25.39
N ARG A 96 -3.04 0.86 25.78
CA ARG A 96 -3.97 -0.28 25.62
C ARG A 96 -5.18 -0.02 26.52
N THR A 97 -6.37 0.05 25.93
CA THR A 97 -7.62 0.04 26.67
C THR A 97 -7.90 -1.39 27.12
N ALA A 98 -8.18 -1.55 28.42
CA ALA A 98 -8.60 -2.81 29.02
C ALA A 98 -9.97 -3.26 28.50
#